data_AF-B8I7B4-F1
#
_entry.id   AF-B8I7B4-F1
#
_cell.length_a   1.000
_cell.length_b   1.000
_cell.length_c   1.000
_cell.angle_alpha   90.00
_cell.angle_beta   90.00
_cell.angle_gamma   90.00
#
_symmetry.space_group_name_H-M   'P 1'
#
loop_
_entity.id
_entity.type
_entity.pdbx_description
1 polymer ?
#
loop_
_entity_poly.entity_id
_entity_poly.type
_entity_poly.pdbx_seq_one_letter_code
_entity_poly.pdbx_strand_id
1 'polypeptide(L)'
;MSENRLLCPVCNNSNFLIKYEATYVYSYIIDSDAPGLRNKNEFLPFMFDNREQKDTKQFVECITCGSKFRCYFNQWDNKIGFKALQEAISQHQPDNIL
;
A
#
# COMPACT_ATOMS: atom_id res chain seq x y z
N MET A 1 14.11 30.61 -5.26
CA MET A 1 13.21 29.94 -4.28
C MET A 1 13.69 28.50 -4.20
N SER A 2 14.20 28.04 -3.05
CA SER A 2 14.60 26.65 -2.89
C SER A 2 13.34 25.78 -2.86
N GLU A 3 13.10 25.01 -3.91
CA GLU A 3 12.06 23.99 -3.89
C GLU A 3 12.37 23.02 -2.74
N ASN A 4 11.44 22.91 -1.79
CA ASN A 4 11.53 21.93 -0.72
C ASN A 4 11.37 20.55 -1.38
N ARG A 5 12.49 19.90 -1.69
CA ARG A 5 12.52 18.57 -2.32
C ARG A 5 12.60 17.50 -1.25
N LEU A 6 11.85 16.43 -1.45
CA LEU A 6 11.92 15.24 -0.61
C LEU A 6 13.20 14.49 -0.97
N LEU A 7 14.05 14.20 0.02
CA LEU A 7 15.33 13.53 -0.19
C LEU A 7 15.38 12.22 0.60
N CYS A 8 15.90 11.18 -0.04
CA CYS A 8 16.10 9.89 0.60
C CYS A 8 17.25 9.99 1.60
N PRO A 9 17.06 9.66 2.88
CA PRO A 9 18.11 9.74 3.89
C PRO A 9 19.21 8.70 3.68
N VAL A 10 18.98 7.70 2.83
CA VAL A 10 19.94 6.63 2.54
C VAL A 10 20.85 6.98 1.36
N CYS A 11 20.32 7.54 0.27
CA CYS A 11 21.07 7.80 -0.96
C CYS A 11 21.01 9.24 -1.49
N ASN A 12 20.33 10.14 -0.77
CA ASN A 12 20.13 11.55 -1.11
C ASN A 12 19.44 11.81 -2.46
N ASN A 13 18.81 10.80 -3.06
CA ASN A 13 18.02 10.95 -4.28
C ASN A 13 16.58 11.42 -3.95
N SER A 14 15.88 11.99 -4.92
CA SER A 14 14.52 12.54 -4.76
C SER A 14 13.43 11.73 -5.48
N ASN A 15 13.78 10.59 -6.07
CA ASN A 15 12.84 9.74 -6.80
C ASN A 15 12.19 8.71 -5.86
N PHE A 16 10.88 8.83 -5.69
CA PHE A 16 10.09 7.97 -4.82
C PHE A 16 8.83 7.47 -5.50
N LEU A 17 8.30 6.37 -4.98
CA LEU A 17 6.99 5.83 -5.29
C LEU A 17 6.25 5.53 -3.98
N ILE A 18 4.93 5.61 -3.97
CA ILE A 18 4.11 5.15 -2.83
C ILE A 18 3.50 3.81 -3.21
N LYS A 19 3.65 2.80 -2.37
CA LYS A 19 2.96 1.51 -2.51
C LYS A 19 1.91 1.34 -1.42
N TYR A 20 0.79 0.77 -1.80
CA TYR A 20 -0.23 0.24 -0.90
C TYR A 20 -0.41 -1.23 -1.24
N GLU A 21 -0.01 -2.10 -0.33
CA GLU A 21 -0.15 -3.54 -0.41
C GLU A 21 -1.29 -3.96 0.50
N ALA A 22 -2.23 -4.77 -0.02
CA ALA A 22 -3.34 -5.29 0.76
C ALA A 22 -3.56 -6.77 0.46
N THR A 23 -3.85 -7.53 1.52
CA THR A 23 -4.21 -8.95 1.43
C THR A 23 -5.70 -9.10 1.69
N TYR A 24 -6.40 -9.82 0.80
CA TYR A 24 -7.84 -10.06 0.90
C TYR A 24 -8.14 -11.55 0.88
N VAL A 25 -9.18 -11.95 1.63
CA VAL A 25 -9.84 -13.25 1.52
C VAL A 25 -11.20 -13.05 0.87
N TYR A 26 -11.42 -13.74 -0.24
CA TYR A 26 -12.69 -13.74 -0.97
C TYR A 26 -13.45 -15.01 -0.61
N SER A 27 -14.70 -14.86 -0.18
CA SER A 27 -15.56 -15.98 0.22
C SER A 27 -16.77 -16.07 -0.71
N TYR A 28 -17.19 -17.31 -0.96
CA TYR A 28 -18.29 -17.67 -1.86
C TYR A 28 -19.16 -18.69 -1.14
N ILE A 29 -20.47 -18.45 -1.09
CA ILE A 29 -21.45 -19.41 -0.58
C ILE A 29 -21.70 -20.43 -1.68
N ILE A 30 -21.47 -21.71 -1.44
CA ILE A 30 -21.83 -22.73 -2.43
C ILE A 30 -23.35 -22.87 -2.45
N ASP A 31 -23.97 -22.60 -3.59
CA ASP A 31 -25.40 -22.85 -3.82
C ASP A 31 -25.56 -23.95 -4.85
N SER A 32 -26.16 -25.06 -4.41
CA SER A 32 -26.44 -26.26 -5.19
C SER A 32 -25.17 -26.90 -5.79
N ASP A 33 -24.65 -26.38 -6.89
CA ASP A 33 -23.52 -26.88 -7.67
C ASP A 33 -22.50 -25.79 -8.08
N ALA A 34 -22.69 -24.54 -7.64
CA ALA A 34 -21.85 -23.41 -8.06
C ALA A 34 -21.42 -22.48 -6.90
N PRO A 35 -20.24 -21.83 -7.00
CA PRO A 35 -19.77 -20.88 -6.00
C PRO A 35 -20.52 -19.54 -6.12
N GLY A 36 -21.51 -19.34 -5.26
CA GLY A 36 -22.23 -18.08 -5.09
C GLY A 36 -23.42 -17.94 -6.05
N LEU A 37 -24.32 -17.00 -5.73
CA LEU A 37 -25.46 -16.66 -6.61
C LEU A 37 -25.04 -16.09 -7.97
N ARG A 38 -23.78 -15.63 -8.05
CA ARG A 38 -23.23 -14.79 -9.11
C ARG A 38 -22.28 -15.52 -10.07
N ASN A 39 -21.72 -16.67 -9.67
CA ASN A 39 -20.68 -17.38 -10.40
C ASN A 39 -21.20 -18.78 -10.80
N LYS A 40 -22.07 -18.82 -11.82
CA LYS A 40 -22.78 -20.06 -12.22
C LYS A 40 -22.09 -20.86 -13.31
N ASN A 41 -21.37 -20.20 -14.21
CA ASN A 41 -20.80 -20.83 -15.41
C ASN A 41 -19.26 -20.89 -15.37
N GLU A 42 -18.62 -19.97 -14.65
CA GLU A 42 -17.17 -19.86 -14.52
C GLU A 42 -16.86 -19.28 -13.12
N PHE A 43 -15.75 -19.69 -12.52
CA PHE A 43 -15.32 -19.15 -11.23
C PHE A 43 -14.52 -17.86 -11.43
N LEU A 44 -15.22 -16.71 -11.32
CA LEU A 44 -14.61 -15.38 -11.45
C LEU A 44 -14.30 -14.81 -10.05
N PRO A 45 -13.03 -14.59 -9.67
CA PRO A 45 -12.66 -14.17 -8.32
C PRO A 45 -13.22 -12.82 -7.85
N PHE A 46 -13.67 -11.98 -8.78
CA PHE A 46 -14.29 -10.69 -8.46
C PHE A 46 -15.80 -10.79 -8.19
N MET A 47 -16.43 -11.94 -8.43
CA MET A 47 -17.85 -12.20 -8.14
C MET A 47 -18.00 -12.95 -6.81
N PHE A 48 -17.42 -12.38 -5.76
CA PHE A 48 -17.48 -12.90 -4.39
C PHE A 48 -18.77 -12.50 -3.67
N ASP A 49 -19.16 -13.27 -2.65
CA ASP A 49 -20.25 -12.91 -1.73
C ASP A 49 -19.74 -12.03 -0.59
N ASN A 50 -18.51 -12.30 -0.11
CA ASN A 50 -17.84 -11.47 0.89
C ASN A 50 -16.35 -11.28 0.57
N ARG A 51 -15.81 -10.13 0.99
CA ARG A 51 -14.39 -9.82 0.92
C ARG A 51 -13.92 -9.28 2.27
N GLU A 52 -12.99 -10.00 2.89
CA GLU A 52 -12.37 -9.60 4.15
C GLU A 52 -10.93 -9.12 3.91
N GLN A 53 -10.58 -7.95 4.42
CA GLN A 53 -9.20 -7.44 4.38
C GLN A 53 -8.43 -7.99 5.58
N LYS A 54 -7.35 -8.74 5.32
CA LYS A 54 -6.54 -9.37 6.38
C LYS A 54 -5.37 -8.52 6.83
N ASP A 55 -4.73 -7.85 5.89
CA ASP A 55 -3.57 -7.02 6.19
C ASP A 55 -3.45 -5.89 5.17
N THR A 56 -2.83 -4.80 5.61
CA THR A 56 -2.44 -3.67 4.76
C THR A 56 -1.09 -3.13 5.19
N LYS A 57 -0.28 -2.80 4.19
CA LYS A 57 0.99 -2.12 4.39
C LYS A 57 1.05 -0.99 3.38
N GLN A 58 1.43 0.19 3.84
CA GLN A 58 1.72 1.30 2.97
C GLN A 58 3.13 1.79 3.26
N PHE A 59 3.87 2.08 2.20
CA PHE A 59 5.22 2.57 2.33
C PHE A 59 5.61 3.45 1.14
N VAL A 60 6.46 4.42 1.41
CA VAL A 60 7.20 5.15 0.40
C VAL A 60 8.46 4.35 0.08
N GLU A 61 8.80 4.18 -1.18
CA GLU A 61 10.00 3.47 -1.61
C GLU A 61 10.86 4.39 -2.48
N CYS A 62 12.14 4.49 -2.15
CA CYS A 62 13.10 5.19 -2.99
C CYS A 62 13.42 4.34 -4.22
N ILE A 63 13.14 4.88 -5.42
CA ILE A 63 13.37 4.17 -6.68
C ILE A 63 14.86 3.84 -6.87
N THR A 64 15.74 4.71 -6.38
CA THR A 64 17.19 4.59 -6.63
C THR A 64 17.86 3.54 -5.76
N CYS A 65 17.54 3.48 -4.47
CA CYS A 65 18.21 2.57 -3.52
C CYS A 65 17.31 1.47 -2.96
N GLY A 66 16.02 1.46 -3.29
CA GLY A 66 15.05 0.47 -2.82
C GLY A 66 14.67 0.58 -1.34
N SER A 67 15.18 1.58 -0.60
CA SER A 67 14.81 1.78 0.81
C SER A 67 13.32 2.07 0.95
N LYS A 68 12.67 1.40 1.90
CA LYS A 68 11.22 1.48 2.15
C LYS A 68 10.96 2.15 3.49
N PHE A 69 10.01 3.08 3.50
CA PHE A 69 9.65 3.90 4.64
C PHE A 69 8.16 3.70 4.92
N ARG A 70 7.83 3.03 6.03
CA ARG A 70 6.43 2.73 6.37
C ARG A 70 5.66 4.02 6.61
N CYS A 71 4.45 4.11 6.06
CA CYS A 71 3.57 5.25 6.22
C CYS A 71 2.11 4.80 6.32
N TYR A 72 1.25 5.70 6.75
CA TYR A 72 -0.21 5.49 6.80
C TYR A 72 -0.92 6.78 6.44
N PHE A 73 -1.25 6.94 5.17
CA PHE A 73 -1.99 8.04 4.60
C PHE A 73 -3.45 7.58 4.39
N ASN A 74 -4.36 8.10 5.20
CA ASN A 74 -5.80 7.83 5.12
C ASN A 74 -6.59 9.00 4.50
N GLN A 75 -5.92 10.12 4.21
CA GLN A 75 -6.49 11.30 3.57
C GLN A 75 -5.45 11.85 2.58
N TRP A 76 -5.85 11.98 1.31
CA TRP A 76 -5.08 12.69 0.31
C TRP A 76 -5.80 14.01 0.04
N ASP A 77 -5.55 15.02 0.88
CA ASP A 77 -5.97 16.38 0.59
C ASP A 77 -4.75 17.19 0.07
N ASN A 78 -5.02 18.34 -0.55
CA ASN A 78 -4.00 19.24 -1.09
C ASN A 78 -3.08 19.86 -0.02
N LYS A 79 -3.08 19.35 1.23
CA LYS A 79 -2.30 19.85 2.37
C LYS A 79 -1.43 18.77 3.03
N ILE A 80 -1.84 17.49 2.99
CA ILE A 80 -1.11 16.36 3.60
C ILE A 80 0.12 15.94 2.77
N GLY A 81 0.31 16.49 1.57
CA GLY A 81 1.24 16.01 0.55
C GLY A 81 2.74 15.93 0.91
N PHE A 82 3.37 16.96 1.48
CA PHE A 82 4.84 16.99 1.59
C PHE A 82 5.39 16.74 2.99
N LYS A 83 4.80 17.35 4.03
CA LYS A 83 5.28 17.22 5.41
C LYS A 83 5.12 15.79 5.92
N ALA A 84 4.00 15.13 5.61
CA ALA A 84 3.77 13.75 6.01
C ALA A 84 4.73 12.78 5.30
N LEU A 85 5.09 13.05 4.04
CA LEU A 85 6.13 12.30 3.33
C LEU A 85 7.51 12.50 3.97
N GLN A 86 7.86 13.76 4.31
CA GLN A 86 9.12 14.05 5.01
C GLN A 86 9.18 13.34 6.37
N GLU A 87 8.11 13.36 7.15
CA GLU A 87 8.03 12.68 8.44
C GLU A 87 8.19 11.17 8.30
N ALA A 88 7.46 10.55 7.36
CA ALA A 88 7.56 9.11 7.11
C ALA A 88 8.99 8.67 6.73
N ILE A 89 9.68 9.48 5.93
CA ILE A 89 11.05 9.19 5.50
C ILE A 89 12.08 9.49 6.60
N SER A 90 11.83 10.50 7.44
CA SER A 90 12.75 10.91 8.50
C SER A 90 12.68 10.02 9.75
N GLN A 91 11.54 9.36 10.00
CA GLN A 91 11.35 8.43 11.12
C GLN A 91 11.94 7.03 10.86
N HIS A 92 12.73 6.85 9.79
CA HIS A 92 13.33 5.56 9.46
C HIS A 92 14.24 5.07 10.59
N GLN A 93 13.75 4.11 11.37
CA GLN A 93 14.60 3.13 12.03
C GLN A 93 14.92 2.06 10.99
N PRO A 94 16.18 1.76 10.66
CA PRO A 94 16.48 0.60 9.84
C PRO A 94 15.83 -0.61 10.50
N ASP A 95 15.11 -1.43 9.73
CA ASP A 95 14.64 -2.71 10.22
C ASP A 95 15.88 -3.47 10.73
N ASN A 96 16.04 -3.53 12.06
CA ASN A 96 17.08 -4.31 12.68
C ASN A 96 16.81 -5.75 12.28
N ILE A 97 17.60 -6.24 11.34
CA ILE A 97 17.71 -7.65 11.01
C ILE A 97 18.29 -8.31 12.27
N LEU A 98 17.42 -8.93 13.07
CA LEU A 98 17.77 -9.96 14.04
C LEU A 98 17.50 -11.32 13.40
#